data_AF-A0A0N1PAR2-F1
#
_entry.id   AF-A0A0N1PAR2-F1
#
_cell.length_a   1.000
_cell.length_b   1.000
_cell.length_c   1.000
_cell.angle_alpha   90.00
_cell.angle_beta   90.00
_cell.angle_gamma   90.00
#
_symmetry.space_group_name_H-M   'P 1'
#
loop_
_entity.id
_entity.type
_entity.pdbx_description
1 polymer ?
#
loop_
_entity_poly.entity_id
_entity_poly.type
_entity_poly.pdbx_seq_one_letter_code
_entity_poly.pdbx_strand_id
1 'polypeptide(L)'
;MNLHSTSRGAEDLLYRLGNSLEKFKGVNGLQRLVTTGKLSLLSLFGEFERTRDEVYEKRSAAVNETRRCLTQIAEEFAGITGTAQTLVSKVDHFLSTLESFHRTCDMELDDHSTAEDSDAQQIIRDIVEMQERNTKLKTSLNDFCITTGTCADLTRSAVAQLEEVNTNTSCGVSIALTDFDRQRRRVQVKENEVISAMSCASSRQDPAVQFAEFSYLKESEALEGYGKRYIDALAAAMTATTFALEQSSMTGWASSNVFFVQLGLFFHELTEGSKAIAANLLSVKNAQKVSRRLTDEKRNILQQRTALGDNDAQGRGDPCSKSADVALSTMTAAPSATSTSSNASPYPAPMHIDVHGDFPATRARQQFLPTSSPGSPAVSKSVDIDELFQ
;
A
#
# COMPACT_ATOMS: atom_id res chain seq x y z
N MET A 1 23.19 13.04 -10.80
CA MET A 1 23.61 13.67 -9.52
C MET A 1 25.11 13.49 -9.37
N ASN A 2 25.82 14.56 -9.01
CA ASN A 2 27.25 14.78 -9.23
C ASN A 2 28.16 13.96 -8.28
N LEU A 3 28.76 12.87 -8.79
CA LEU A 3 29.91 12.19 -8.14
C LEU A 3 31.19 13.04 -8.17
N HIS A 4 31.29 13.98 -9.12
CA HIS A 4 32.44 14.89 -9.25
C HIS A 4 32.47 16.02 -8.21
N SER A 5 31.34 16.40 -7.61
CA SER A 5 31.33 17.44 -6.57
C SER A 5 31.81 16.91 -5.21
N THR A 6 31.52 15.65 -4.89
CA THR A 6 31.98 14.99 -3.66
C THR A 6 33.46 14.62 -3.71
N SER A 7 33.97 14.15 -4.86
CA SER A 7 35.41 13.88 -5.04
C SER A 7 36.25 15.16 -4.97
N ARG A 8 35.79 16.26 -5.58
CA ARG A 8 36.48 17.56 -5.51
C ARG A 8 36.46 18.17 -4.12
N GLY A 9 35.40 17.93 -3.34
CA GLY A 9 35.31 18.29 -1.93
C GLY A 9 36.31 17.53 -1.07
N ALA A 10 36.44 16.21 -1.28
CA ALA A 10 37.42 15.37 -0.59
C ALA A 10 38.87 15.74 -0.93
N GLU A 11 39.15 16.09 -2.18
CA GLU A 11 40.48 16.55 -2.63
C GLU A 11 40.86 17.91 -2.05
N ASP A 12 39.95 18.89 -1.99
CA ASP A 12 40.20 20.19 -1.33
C ASP A 12 40.40 20.01 0.19
N LEU A 13 39.67 19.07 0.80
CA LEU A 13 39.83 18.72 2.21
C LEU A 13 41.20 18.10 2.48
N LEU A 14 41.62 17.12 1.67
CA LEU A 14 42.94 16.48 1.78
C LEU A 14 44.08 17.47 1.51
N TYR A 15 43.89 18.39 0.55
CA TYR A 15 44.85 19.44 0.25
C TYR A 15 44.99 20.44 1.41
N ARG A 16 43.88 20.88 2.00
CA ARG A 16 43.88 21.74 3.21
C ARG A 16 44.42 21.02 4.44
N LEU A 17 44.14 19.73 4.58
CA LEU A 17 44.69 18.87 5.63
C LEU A 17 46.23 18.79 5.49
N GLY A 18 46.73 18.55 4.27
CA GLY A 18 48.15 18.54 3.94
C GLY A 18 48.85 19.87 4.26
N ASN A 19 48.27 21.00 3.84
CA ASN A 19 48.79 22.33 4.14
C ASN A 19 48.72 22.69 5.64
N SER A 20 47.72 22.18 6.36
CA SER A 20 47.58 22.40 7.81
C SER A 20 48.58 21.56 8.59
N LEU A 21 48.83 20.31 8.17
CA LEU A 21 49.82 19.38 8.73
C LEU A 21 51.25 19.92 8.63
N GLU A 22 51.56 20.66 7.57
CA GLU A 22 52.88 21.26 7.36
C GLU A 22 53.25 22.29 8.45
N LYS A 23 52.25 22.94 9.07
CA LYS A 23 52.43 23.89 10.20
C LYS A 23 52.85 23.20 11.50
N PHE A 24 52.81 21.87 11.54
CA PHE A 24 53.19 21.05 12.69
C PHE A 24 54.53 20.32 12.49
N LYS A 25 55.36 20.76 11.53
CA LYS A 25 56.69 20.20 11.31
C LYS A 25 57.70 20.77 12.32
N GLY A 26 58.24 19.95 13.22
CA GLY A 26 59.25 20.36 14.22
C GLY A 26 59.26 19.50 15.49
N VAL A 27 60.23 19.74 16.39
CA VAL A 27 60.33 19.05 17.69
C VAL A 27 59.16 19.49 18.56
N ASN A 28 58.27 18.56 18.95
CA ASN A 28 56.94 18.76 19.57
C ASN A 28 55.78 19.09 18.60
N GLY A 29 56.04 19.10 17.30
CA GLY A 29 55.03 19.31 16.27
C GLY A 29 53.96 18.20 16.24
N LEU A 30 54.38 16.94 16.44
CA LEU A 30 53.48 15.79 16.55
C LEU A 30 52.55 15.89 17.78
N GLN A 31 53.07 16.38 18.91
CA GLN A 31 52.28 16.56 20.13
C GLN A 31 51.27 17.71 19.97
N ARG A 32 51.68 18.82 19.34
CA ARG A 32 50.77 19.92 18.95
C ARG A 32 49.72 19.46 17.95
N LEU A 33 50.07 18.64 16.97
CA LEU A 33 49.14 18.03 16.03
C LEU A 33 48.14 17.10 16.73
N VAL A 34 48.55 16.35 17.76
CA VAL A 34 47.62 15.50 18.52
C VAL A 34 46.66 16.35 19.36
N THR A 35 47.10 17.44 19.98
CA THR A 35 46.21 18.33 20.76
C THR A 35 45.34 19.24 19.90
N THR A 36 45.86 19.76 18.78
CA THR A 36 45.16 20.71 17.88
C THR A 36 44.43 19.98 16.74
N GLY A 37 44.99 18.89 16.24
CA GLY A 37 44.37 18.01 15.24
C GLY A 37 43.21 17.19 15.79
N LYS A 38 43.06 17.04 17.11
CA LYS A 38 41.80 16.56 17.73
C LYS A 38 40.60 17.44 17.36
N LEU A 39 40.77 18.76 17.25
CA LEU A 39 39.70 19.68 16.81
C LEU A 39 39.41 19.56 15.30
N SER A 40 40.44 19.34 14.48
CA SER A 40 40.27 19.09 13.04
C SER A 40 39.64 17.72 12.77
N LEU A 41 39.96 16.70 13.59
CA LEU A 41 39.29 15.41 13.57
C LEU A 41 37.85 15.53 14.06
N LEU A 42 37.56 16.27 15.13
CA LEU A 42 36.19 16.54 15.59
C LEU A 42 35.34 17.24 14.52
N SER A 43 35.94 18.18 13.75
CA SER A 43 35.27 18.81 12.60
C SER A 43 35.01 17.82 11.47
N LEU A 44 35.94 16.90 11.22
CA LEU A 44 35.82 15.86 10.20
C LEU A 44 34.81 14.78 10.62
N PHE A 45 34.77 14.42 11.91
CA PHE A 45 33.72 13.63 12.54
C PHE A 45 32.35 14.32 12.40
N GLY A 46 32.28 15.64 12.59
CA GLY A 46 31.04 16.41 12.39
C GLY A 46 30.49 16.39 10.95
N GLU A 47 31.36 16.41 9.93
CA GLU A 47 30.93 16.27 8.53
C GLU A 47 30.55 14.82 8.17
N PHE A 48 31.25 13.83 8.73
CA PHE A 48 30.88 12.40 8.61
C PHE A 48 29.59 12.06 9.37
N GLU A 49 29.31 12.70 10.50
CA GLU A 49 28.06 12.56 11.26
C GLU A 49 26.89 13.11 10.45
N ARG A 50 27.03 14.33 9.88
CA ARG A 50 25.98 14.95 9.05
C ARG A 50 25.59 14.10 7.85
N THR A 51 26.56 13.48 7.18
CA THR A 51 26.27 12.58 6.04
C THR A 51 25.60 11.26 6.46
N ARG A 52 25.87 10.75 7.67
CA ARG A 52 25.22 9.54 8.19
C ARG A 52 23.80 9.80 8.69
N ASP A 53 23.57 10.96 9.30
CA ASP A 53 22.25 11.40 9.71
C ASP A 53 21.34 11.58 8.50
N GLU A 54 21.82 12.20 7.43
CA GLU A 54 21.07 12.32 6.16
C GLU A 54 20.69 10.97 5.56
N VAL A 55 21.60 9.98 5.62
CA VAL A 55 21.32 8.62 5.15
C VAL A 55 20.29 7.92 6.04
N TYR A 56 20.38 8.10 7.36
CA TYR A 56 19.42 7.57 8.31
C TYR A 56 18.02 8.18 8.12
N GLU A 57 17.93 9.50 7.99
CA GLU A 57 16.67 10.22 7.73
C GLU A 57 16.02 9.78 6.41
N LYS A 58 16.81 9.67 5.33
CA LYS A 58 16.31 9.13 4.06
C LYS A 58 15.77 7.71 4.22
N ARG A 59 16.41 6.88 5.03
CA ARG A 59 15.97 5.50 5.29
C ARG A 59 14.71 5.47 6.15
N SER A 60 14.60 6.31 7.16
CA SER A 60 13.38 6.50 7.97
C SER A 60 12.20 6.92 7.09
N ALA A 61 12.42 7.86 6.16
CA ALA A 61 11.41 8.25 5.19
C ALA A 61 10.98 7.07 4.29
N ALA A 62 11.93 6.25 3.82
CA ALA A 62 11.62 5.05 3.05
C ALA A 62 10.80 4.03 3.85
N VAL A 63 11.11 3.82 5.14
CA VAL A 63 10.34 2.95 6.05
C VAL A 63 8.89 3.42 6.15
N ASN A 64 8.67 4.72 6.38
CA ASN A 64 7.32 5.29 6.47
C ASN A 64 6.54 5.13 5.16
N GLU A 65 7.20 5.34 4.02
CA GLU A 65 6.59 5.18 2.72
C GLU A 65 6.26 3.72 2.39
N THR A 66 7.16 2.78 2.70
CA THR A 66 6.90 1.34 2.56
C THR A 66 5.71 0.92 3.43
N ARG A 67 5.63 1.40 4.67
CA ARG A 67 4.49 1.15 5.56
C ARG A 67 3.18 1.62 4.94
N ARG A 68 3.16 2.83 4.40
CA ARG A 68 2.00 3.42 3.71
C ARG A 68 1.58 2.55 2.52
N CYS A 69 2.52 2.17 1.66
CA CYS A 69 2.24 1.34 0.49
C CYS A 69 1.69 -0.04 0.86
N LEU A 70 2.29 -0.73 1.83
CA LEU A 70 1.80 -2.06 2.25
C LEU A 70 0.42 -1.99 2.89
N THR A 71 0.14 -0.95 3.67
CA THR A 71 -1.20 -0.73 4.24
C THR A 71 -2.23 -0.58 3.13
N GLN A 72 -1.94 0.26 2.12
CA GLN A 72 -2.81 0.44 0.96
C GLN A 72 -3.01 -0.87 0.18
N ILE A 73 -1.95 -1.65 -0.03
CA ILE A 73 -2.05 -2.94 -0.71
C ILE A 73 -3.03 -3.88 0.03
N ALA A 74 -2.91 -3.97 1.37
CA ALA A 74 -3.82 -4.79 2.17
C ALA A 74 -5.28 -4.30 2.12
N GLU A 75 -5.50 -2.98 2.05
CA GLU A 75 -6.82 -2.37 1.86
C GLU A 75 -7.40 -2.69 0.48
N GLU A 76 -6.60 -2.59 -0.58
CA GLU A 76 -6.99 -2.93 -1.95
C GLU A 76 -7.36 -4.42 -2.09
N PHE A 77 -6.60 -5.32 -1.46
CA PHE A 77 -6.96 -6.74 -1.40
C PHE A 77 -8.34 -6.94 -0.80
N ALA A 78 -8.61 -6.31 0.36
CA ALA A 78 -9.90 -6.39 1.03
C ALA A 78 -11.04 -5.78 0.18
N GLY A 79 -10.79 -4.64 -0.47
CA GLY A 79 -11.76 -3.97 -1.34
C GLY A 79 -12.16 -4.80 -2.56
N ILE A 80 -11.18 -5.40 -3.24
CA ILE A 80 -11.42 -6.28 -4.39
C ILE A 80 -12.17 -7.55 -3.93
N THR A 81 -11.75 -8.17 -2.83
CA THR A 81 -12.45 -9.34 -2.28
C THR A 81 -13.90 -9.03 -1.90
N GLY A 82 -14.17 -7.89 -1.25
CA GLY A 82 -15.54 -7.45 -0.94
C GLY A 82 -16.40 -7.20 -2.18
N THR A 83 -15.79 -6.67 -3.25
CA THR A 83 -16.48 -6.48 -4.53
C THR A 83 -16.83 -7.82 -5.18
N ALA A 84 -15.91 -8.79 -5.16
CA ALA A 84 -16.15 -10.14 -5.66
C ALA A 84 -17.29 -10.86 -4.91
N GLN A 85 -17.29 -10.76 -3.57
CA GLN A 85 -18.38 -11.30 -2.74
C GLN A 85 -19.74 -10.72 -3.11
N THR A 86 -19.80 -9.39 -3.28
CA THR A 86 -21.03 -8.69 -3.67
C THR A 86 -21.52 -9.16 -5.04
N LEU A 87 -20.62 -9.35 -6.00
CA LEU A 87 -20.96 -9.81 -7.34
C LEU A 87 -21.58 -11.21 -7.31
N VAL A 88 -20.94 -12.17 -6.64
CA VAL A 88 -21.44 -13.56 -6.56
C VAL A 88 -22.78 -13.60 -5.82
N SER A 89 -22.95 -12.81 -4.76
CA SER A 89 -24.24 -12.69 -4.07
C SER A 89 -25.37 -12.18 -4.99
N LYS A 90 -25.08 -11.22 -5.88
CA LYS A 90 -26.06 -10.75 -6.87
C LYS A 90 -26.38 -11.79 -7.93
N VAL A 91 -25.39 -12.55 -8.40
CA VAL A 91 -25.60 -13.66 -9.34
C VAL A 91 -26.50 -14.72 -8.71
N ASP A 92 -26.23 -15.09 -7.46
CA ASP A 92 -27.05 -16.03 -6.71
C ASP A 92 -28.51 -15.58 -6.59
N HIS A 93 -28.72 -14.34 -6.15
CA HIS A 93 -30.06 -13.77 -6.04
C HIS A 93 -30.79 -13.72 -7.39
N PHE A 94 -30.08 -13.38 -8.47
CA PHE A 94 -30.64 -13.38 -9.82
C PHE A 94 -31.10 -14.78 -10.25
N LEU A 95 -30.30 -15.82 -10.00
CA LEU A 95 -30.68 -17.20 -10.33
C LEU A 95 -31.87 -17.70 -9.50
N SER A 96 -31.93 -17.39 -8.21
CA SER A 96 -33.12 -17.70 -7.39
C SER A 96 -34.36 -16.94 -7.86
N THR A 97 -34.20 -15.71 -8.32
CA THR A 97 -35.29 -14.92 -8.90
C THR A 97 -35.78 -15.51 -10.22
N LEU A 98 -34.86 -15.98 -11.07
CA LEU A 98 -35.20 -16.69 -12.32
C LEU A 98 -35.95 -17.99 -12.07
N GLU A 99 -35.53 -18.79 -11.09
CA GLU A 99 -36.25 -20.01 -10.69
C GLU A 99 -37.66 -19.68 -10.20
N SER A 100 -37.80 -18.63 -9.38
CA SER A 100 -39.11 -18.18 -8.89
C SER A 100 -40.00 -17.66 -10.01
N PHE A 101 -39.42 -16.93 -10.97
CA PHE A 101 -40.10 -16.47 -12.18
C PHE A 101 -40.61 -17.67 -12.99
N HIS A 102 -39.77 -18.68 -13.20
CA HIS A 102 -40.18 -19.90 -13.89
C HIS A 102 -41.35 -20.62 -13.18
N ARG A 103 -41.25 -20.82 -11.87
CA ARG A 103 -42.33 -21.45 -11.08
C ARG A 103 -43.63 -20.66 -11.10
N THR A 104 -43.57 -19.34 -11.11
CA THR A 104 -44.78 -18.50 -11.01
C THR A 104 -45.42 -18.24 -12.36
N CYS A 105 -44.61 -18.00 -13.40
CA CYS A 105 -45.11 -17.60 -14.70
C CYS A 105 -45.23 -18.79 -15.65
N ASP A 106 -44.25 -19.68 -15.69
CA ASP A 106 -44.21 -20.71 -16.72
C ASP A 106 -45.00 -21.96 -16.31
N MET A 107 -44.95 -22.37 -15.04
CA MET A 107 -45.73 -23.52 -14.57
C MET A 107 -47.24 -23.25 -14.57
N GLU A 108 -47.68 -22.03 -14.23
CA GLU A 108 -49.11 -21.65 -14.28
C GLU A 108 -49.65 -21.56 -15.72
N LEU A 109 -48.78 -21.40 -16.72
CA LEU A 109 -49.15 -21.41 -18.14
C LEU A 109 -49.18 -22.83 -18.74
N ASP A 110 -48.60 -23.82 -18.06
CA ASP A 110 -48.51 -25.22 -18.52
C ASP A 110 -49.67 -26.11 -18.03
N ASP A 111 -50.61 -25.58 -17.23
CA ASP A 111 -51.82 -26.27 -16.72
C ASP A 111 -52.81 -26.73 -17.84
N HIS A 112 -52.42 -26.61 -19.11
CA HIS A 112 -53.16 -27.05 -20.29
C HIS A 112 -52.51 -28.23 -21.04
N SER A 113 -51.37 -28.77 -20.62
CA SER A 113 -50.68 -29.88 -21.28
C SER A 113 -50.62 -31.15 -20.42
N THR A 114 -51.65 -32.00 -20.51
CA THR A 114 -51.57 -33.38 -20.02
C THR A 114 -50.72 -34.22 -20.97
N ALA A 115 -49.40 -34.23 -20.79
CA ALA A 115 -48.48 -35.27 -21.25
C ALA A 115 -47.10 -35.01 -20.64
N GLU A 116 -46.30 -36.06 -20.47
CA GLU A 116 -44.88 -35.99 -20.13
C GLU A 116 -44.12 -35.08 -21.12
N ASP A 117 -44.09 -33.77 -20.85
CA ASP A 117 -43.50 -32.81 -21.77
C ASP A 117 -41.99 -32.79 -21.52
N SER A 118 -41.24 -33.43 -22.43
CA SER A 118 -39.77 -33.47 -22.43
C SER A 118 -39.14 -32.08 -22.28
N ASP A 119 -39.84 -31.04 -22.74
CA ASP A 119 -39.43 -29.63 -22.67
C ASP A 119 -39.49 -29.10 -21.22
N ALA A 120 -40.53 -29.42 -20.44
CA ALA A 120 -40.67 -28.98 -19.04
C ALA A 120 -39.61 -29.64 -18.13
N GLN A 121 -39.35 -30.93 -18.33
CA GLN A 121 -38.27 -31.62 -17.61
C GLN A 121 -36.88 -31.10 -18.01
N GLN A 122 -36.68 -30.65 -19.26
CA GLN A 122 -35.43 -30.04 -19.68
C GLN A 122 -35.20 -28.70 -18.99
N ILE A 123 -36.23 -27.85 -18.88
CA ILE A 123 -36.11 -26.55 -18.19
C ILE A 123 -35.72 -26.74 -16.72
N ILE A 124 -36.34 -27.69 -16.02
CA ILE A 124 -35.98 -27.99 -14.63
C ILE A 124 -34.51 -28.43 -14.52
N ARG A 125 -34.05 -29.32 -15.42
CA ARG A 125 -32.63 -29.73 -15.47
C ARG A 125 -31.69 -28.55 -15.69
N ASP A 126 -31.99 -27.70 -16.67
CA ASP A 126 -31.17 -26.53 -17.00
C ASP A 126 -31.09 -25.56 -15.82
N ILE A 127 -32.19 -25.36 -15.07
CA ILE A 127 -32.22 -24.54 -13.85
C ILE A 127 -31.36 -25.14 -12.74
N VAL A 128 -31.47 -26.45 -12.50
CA VAL A 128 -30.62 -27.16 -11.52
C VAL A 128 -29.14 -27.02 -11.88
N GLU A 129 -28.79 -27.23 -13.14
CA GLU A 129 -27.41 -27.06 -13.61
C GLU A 129 -26.90 -25.63 -13.42
N MET A 130 -27.73 -24.60 -13.66
CA MET A 130 -27.36 -23.21 -13.37
C MET A 130 -27.05 -23.00 -11.88
N GLN A 131 -27.83 -23.61 -10.98
CA GLN A 131 -27.58 -23.54 -9.54
C GLN A 131 -26.32 -24.28 -9.12
N GLU A 132 -26.04 -25.45 -9.72
CA GLU A 132 -24.79 -26.18 -9.49
C GLU A 132 -23.56 -25.36 -9.90
N ARG A 133 -23.62 -24.70 -11.07
CA ARG A 133 -22.55 -23.80 -11.53
C ARG A 133 -22.34 -22.62 -10.59
N ASN A 134 -23.41 -22.03 -10.09
CA ASN A 134 -23.35 -20.97 -9.10
C ASN A 134 -22.81 -21.45 -7.74
N THR A 135 -23.14 -22.68 -7.33
CA THR A 135 -22.56 -23.29 -6.13
C THR A 135 -21.06 -23.49 -6.27
N LYS A 136 -20.59 -23.97 -7.43
CA LYS A 136 -19.15 -24.06 -7.74
C LYS A 136 -18.47 -22.69 -7.67
N LEU A 137 -19.09 -21.65 -8.22
CA LEU A 137 -18.60 -20.28 -8.16
C LEU A 137 -18.50 -19.76 -6.72
N LYS A 138 -19.48 -20.07 -5.86
CA LYS A 138 -19.44 -19.73 -4.42
C LYS A 138 -18.28 -20.42 -3.70
N THR A 139 -18.01 -21.69 -4.01
CA THR A 139 -16.85 -22.40 -3.46
C THR A 139 -15.55 -21.73 -3.90
N SER A 140 -15.39 -21.44 -5.20
CA SER A 140 -14.22 -20.72 -5.72
C SER A 140 -14.05 -19.34 -5.08
N LEU A 141 -15.15 -18.60 -4.87
CA LEU A 141 -15.12 -17.34 -4.14
C LEU A 141 -14.62 -17.53 -2.70
N ASN A 142 -15.08 -18.57 -2.01
CA ASN A 142 -14.66 -18.85 -0.64
C ASN A 142 -13.16 -19.12 -0.56
N ASP A 143 -12.63 -19.94 -1.48
CA ASP A 143 -11.21 -20.25 -1.57
C ASP A 143 -10.38 -18.99 -1.87
N PHE A 144 -10.87 -18.15 -2.79
CA PHE A 144 -10.31 -16.83 -3.06
C PHE A 144 -10.28 -15.97 -1.78
N CYS A 145 -11.40 -15.85 -1.06
CA CYS A 145 -11.49 -15.04 0.15
C CYS A 145 -10.56 -15.50 1.28
N ILE A 146 -10.43 -16.81 1.49
CA ILE A 146 -9.53 -17.38 2.51
C ILE A 146 -8.08 -17.04 2.17
N THR A 147 -7.70 -17.26 0.90
CA THR A 147 -6.31 -17.04 0.47
C THR A 147 -5.96 -15.56 0.48
N THR A 148 -6.83 -14.68 -0.04
CA THR A 148 -6.59 -13.23 -0.01
C THR A 148 -6.63 -12.65 1.40
N GLY A 149 -7.47 -13.20 2.27
CA GLY A 149 -7.47 -12.88 3.70
C GLY A 149 -6.09 -13.15 4.32
N THR A 150 -5.52 -14.32 4.03
CA THR A 150 -4.17 -14.68 4.47
C THR A 150 -3.10 -13.74 3.90
N CYS A 151 -3.19 -13.38 2.61
CA CYS A 151 -2.29 -12.38 2.02
C CYS A 151 -2.36 -11.04 2.74
N ALA A 152 -3.57 -10.53 3.02
CA ALA A 152 -3.77 -9.28 3.70
C ALA A 152 -3.27 -9.33 5.16
N ASP A 153 -3.46 -10.45 5.86
CA ASP A 153 -2.96 -10.66 7.22
C ASP A 153 -1.42 -10.67 7.25
N LEU A 154 -0.77 -11.34 6.30
CA LEU A 154 0.69 -11.32 6.15
C LEU A 154 1.21 -9.90 5.88
N THR A 155 0.56 -9.16 4.99
CA THR A 155 0.93 -7.76 4.70
C THR A 155 0.76 -6.87 5.93
N ARG A 156 -0.33 -7.01 6.69
CA ARG A 156 -0.55 -6.25 7.94
C ARG A 156 0.45 -6.63 9.03
N SER A 157 0.83 -7.89 9.12
CA SER A 157 1.88 -8.36 10.04
C SER A 157 3.24 -7.73 9.70
N ALA A 158 3.61 -7.69 8.41
CA ALA A 158 4.83 -7.01 7.96
C ALA A 158 4.81 -5.51 8.28
N VAL A 159 3.67 -4.84 8.12
CA VAL A 159 3.48 -3.44 8.52
C VAL A 159 3.74 -3.24 10.01
N ALA A 160 3.17 -4.10 10.88
CA ALA A 160 3.34 -4.02 12.32
C ALA A 160 4.81 -4.25 12.74
N GLN A 161 5.49 -5.24 12.14
CA GLN A 161 6.91 -5.48 12.40
C GLN A 161 7.80 -4.33 11.94
N LEU A 162 7.51 -3.75 10.77
CA LEU A 162 8.23 -2.60 10.25
C LEU A 162 8.08 -1.38 11.17
N GLU A 163 6.87 -1.16 11.70
CA GLU A 163 6.59 -0.10 12.67
C GLU A 163 7.33 -0.31 13.98
N GLU A 164 7.29 -1.52 14.54
CA GLU A 164 8.01 -1.86 15.76
C GLU A 164 9.52 -1.57 15.62
N VAL A 165 10.14 -2.08 14.54
CA VAL A 165 11.56 -1.83 14.25
C VAL A 165 11.84 -0.33 14.11
N ASN A 166 10.98 0.42 13.41
CA ASN A 166 11.15 1.86 13.25
C ASN A 166 11.11 2.60 14.59
N THR A 167 10.10 2.31 15.43
CA THR A 167 9.99 2.93 16.76
C THR A 167 11.17 2.60 17.67
N ASN A 168 11.59 1.33 17.70
CA ASN A 168 12.69 0.89 18.56
C ASN A 168 14.02 1.53 18.14
N THR A 169 14.30 1.54 16.83
CA THR A 169 15.53 2.11 16.30
C THR A 169 15.57 3.64 16.40
N SER A 170 14.46 4.32 16.10
CA SER A 170 14.33 5.77 16.26
C SER A 170 14.49 6.21 17.70
N CYS A 171 13.88 5.49 18.65
CA CYS A 171 14.07 5.74 20.08
C CYS A 171 15.54 5.58 20.49
N GLY A 172 16.18 4.48 20.08
CA GLY A 172 17.60 4.22 20.38
C GLY A 172 18.54 5.30 19.85
N VAL A 173 18.37 5.71 18.59
CA VAL A 173 19.14 6.79 17.96
C VAL A 173 18.91 8.12 18.69
N SER A 174 17.66 8.46 19.00
CA SER A 174 17.29 9.72 19.67
C SER A 174 17.89 9.84 21.07
N ILE A 175 17.90 8.74 21.84
CA ILE A 175 18.54 8.68 23.16
C ILE A 175 20.05 8.91 23.02
N ALA A 176 20.70 8.18 22.11
CA ALA A 176 22.15 8.29 21.92
C ALA A 176 22.57 9.69 21.43
N LEU A 177 21.79 10.31 20.54
CA LEU A 177 21.99 11.68 20.08
C LEU A 177 21.85 12.67 21.24
N THR A 178 20.80 12.53 22.06
CA THR A 178 20.54 13.41 23.20
C THR A 178 21.70 13.35 24.21
N ASP A 179 22.20 12.15 24.50
CA ASP A 179 23.33 11.97 25.41
C ASP A 179 24.63 12.57 24.83
N PHE A 180 24.87 12.37 23.53
CA PHE A 180 26.00 12.99 22.83
C PHE A 180 25.93 14.52 22.87
N ASP A 181 24.77 15.11 22.54
CA ASP A 181 24.55 16.55 22.58
C ASP A 181 24.71 17.15 23.98
N ARG A 182 24.21 16.43 24.99
CA ARG A 182 24.38 16.83 26.40
C ARG A 182 25.86 16.86 26.77
N GLN A 183 26.63 15.87 26.36
CA GLN A 183 28.07 15.83 26.62
C GLN A 183 28.81 16.90 25.81
N ARG A 184 28.42 17.15 24.56
CA ARG A 184 28.99 18.21 23.71
C ARG A 184 28.84 19.58 24.37
N ARG A 185 27.66 19.88 24.92
CA ARG A 185 27.42 21.13 25.67
C ARG A 185 28.29 21.23 26.92
N ARG A 186 28.52 20.12 27.64
CA ARG A 186 29.42 20.13 28.81
C ARG A 186 30.86 20.45 28.43
N VAL A 187 31.35 19.89 27.32
CA VAL A 187 32.68 20.19 26.79
C VAL A 187 32.79 21.67 26.42
N GLN A 188 31.80 22.25 25.75
CA GLN A 188 31.77 23.69 25.43
C GLN A 188 31.81 24.57 26.69
N VAL A 189 31.10 24.21 27.75
CA VAL A 189 31.17 24.92 29.04
C VAL A 189 32.59 24.82 29.62
N LYS A 190 33.20 23.64 29.62
CA LYS A 190 34.57 23.46 30.13
C LYS A 190 35.63 24.15 29.29
N GLU A 191 35.44 24.22 27.98
CA GLU A 191 36.30 25.00 27.08
C GLU A 191 36.25 26.49 27.43
N ASN A 192 35.04 27.03 27.65
CA ASN A 192 34.87 28.41 28.08
C ASN A 192 35.48 28.68 29.47
N GLU A 193 35.40 27.72 30.40
CA GLU A 193 36.08 27.82 31.70
C GLU A 193 37.62 27.89 31.54
N VAL A 194 38.21 27.11 30.62
CA VAL A 194 39.65 27.19 30.31
C VAL A 194 40.02 28.56 29.73
N ILE A 195 39.24 29.06 28.77
CA ILE A 195 39.46 30.38 28.16
C ILE A 195 39.36 31.48 29.23
N SER A 196 38.36 31.40 30.11
CA SER A 196 38.17 32.36 31.20
C SER A 196 39.31 32.31 32.21
N ALA A 197 39.74 31.11 32.63
CA ALA A 197 40.86 30.95 33.56
C ALA A 197 42.16 31.49 32.97
N MET A 198 42.40 31.24 31.69
CA MET A 198 43.59 31.74 30.98
C MET A 198 43.57 33.26 30.79
N SER A 199 42.40 33.89 30.66
CA SER A 199 42.27 35.35 30.55
C SER A 199 42.59 36.08 31.87
N CYS A 200 42.43 35.41 33.02
CA CYS A 200 42.71 35.97 34.34
C CYS A 200 44.10 35.60 34.88
N ALA A 201 44.81 34.67 34.24
CA ALA A 201 46.09 34.15 34.70
C ALA A 201 47.27 34.77 33.94
N SER A 202 48.37 35.04 34.66
CA SER A 202 49.61 35.57 34.05
C SER A 202 50.49 34.48 33.43
N SER A 203 50.21 33.20 33.71
CA SER A 203 50.95 32.05 33.18
C SER A 203 50.03 30.84 33.03
N ARG A 204 50.32 30.00 32.03
CA ARG A 204 49.66 28.70 31.85
C ARG A 204 49.96 27.70 32.98
N GLN A 205 50.99 27.98 33.78
CA GLN A 205 51.35 27.16 34.94
C GLN A 205 50.51 27.51 36.19
N ASP A 206 49.58 28.47 36.09
CA ASP A 206 48.63 28.75 37.16
C ASP A 206 47.80 27.49 37.49
N PRO A 207 47.73 27.07 38.77
CA PRO A 207 46.95 25.90 39.18
C PRO A 207 45.49 25.93 38.73
N ALA A 208 44.86 27.11 38.64
CA ALA A 208 43.49 27.26 38.18
C ALA A 208 43.35 26.94 36.68
N VAL A 209 44.33 27.34 35.86
CA VAL A 209 44.39 27.01 34.44
C VAL A 209 44.64 25.52 34.24
N GLN A 210 45.56 24.92 34.98
CA GLN A 210 45.85 23.48 34.89
C GLN A 210 44.64 22.62 35.30
N PHE A 211 43.91 23.03 36.35
CA PHE A 211 42.70 22.33 36.80
C PHE A 211 41.56 22.42 35.76
N ALA A 212 41.38 23.59 35.15
CA ALA A 212 40.42 23.78 34.07
C ALA A 212 40.79 22.94 32.83
N GLU A 213 42.07 22.92 32.44
CA GLU A 213 42.56 22.11 31.31
C GLU A 213 42.36 20.60 31.56
N PHE A 214 42.66 20.12 32.77
CA PHE A 214 42.42 18.73 33.15
C PHE A 214 40.93 18.36 33.08
N SER A 215 40.07 19.24 33.60
CA SER A 215 38.62 19.03 33.58
C SER A 215 38.06 19.01 32.15
N TYR A 216 38.54 19.92 31.29
CA TYR A 216 38.20 19.94 29.87
C TYR A 216 38.64 18.65 29.16
N LEU A 217 39.88 18.21 29.37
CA LEU A 217 40.40 16.97 28.77
C LEU A 217 39.57 15.76 29.15
N LYS A 218 39.19 15.64 30.43
CA LYS A 218 38.34 14.56 30.93
C LYS A 218 36.96 14.53 30.26
N GLU A 219 36.29 15.68 30.16
CA GLU A 219 34.98 15.76 29.51
C GLU A 219 35.07 15.54 27.99
N SER A 220 36.18 15.94 27.36
CA SER A 220 36.46 15.72 25.94
C SER A 220 36.70 14.23 25.62
N GLU A 221 37.40 13.50 26.48
CA GLU A 221 37.55 12.04 26.35
C GLU A 221 36.19 11.33 26.51
N ALA A 222 35.37 11.78 27.46
CA ALA A 222 34.01 11.26 27.60
C ALA A 222 33.16 11.52 26.34
N LEU A 223 33.29 12.69 25.70
CA LEU A 223 32.58 13.03 24.47
C LEU A 223 32.88 12.06 23.33
N GLU A 224 34.12 11.62 23.17
CA GLU A 224 34.50 10.60 22.19
C GLU A 224 33.74 9.28 22.43
N GLY A 225 33.62 8.87 23.69
CA GLY A 225 32.83 7.70 24.08
C GLY A 225 31.34 7.80 23.74
N TYR A 226 30.72 8.95 23.96
CA TYR A 226 29.32 9.18 23.59
C TYR A 226 29.13 9.30 22.07
N GLY A 227 30.06 9.94 21.36
CA GLY A 227 30.05 10.03 19.90
C GLY A 227 30.12 8.65 19.24
N LYS A 228 30.99 7.77 19.76
CA LYS A 228 31.04 6.37 19.31
C LYS A 228 29.72 5.65 19.54
N ARG A 229 29.09 5.80 20.71
CA ARG A 229 27.78 5.18 21.00
C ARG A 229 26.68 5.66 20.05
N TYR A 230 26.68 6.96 19.72
CA TYR A 230 25.74 7.51 18.75
C TYR A 230 25.95 6.93 17.35
N ILE A 231 27.20 6.87 16.90
CA ILE A 231 27.61 6.24 15.64
C ILE A 231 27.20 4.76 15.60
N ASP A 232 27.42 4.01 16.67
CA ASP A 232 27.07 2.59 16.74
C ASP A 232 25.54 2.41 16.72
N ALA A 233 24.79 3.27 17.42
CA ALA A 233 23.33 3.27 17.40
C ALA A 233 22.76 3.57 16.00
N LEU A 234 23.31 4.55 15.29
CA LEU A 234 22.94 4.83 13.89
C LEU A 234 23.23 3.64 12.96
N ALA A 235 24.40 3.00 13.12
CA ALA A 235 24.76 1.84 12.30
C ALA A 235 23.78 0.68 12.56
N ALA A 236 23.51 0.36 13.82
CA ALA A 236 22.56 -0.68 14.20
C ALA A 236 21.14 -0.38 13.67
N ALA A 237 20.69 0.88 13.81
CA ALA A 237 19.41 1.33 13.29
C ALA A 237 19.30 1.18 11.77
N MET A 238 20.34 1.57 11.04
CA MET A 238 20.40 1.40 9.59
C MET A 238 20.37 -0.08 9.16
N THR A 239 21.09 -0.96 9.86
CA THR A 239 21.07 -2.39 9.55
C THR A 239 19.70 -3.02 9.83
N ALA A 240 19.11 -2.72 10.99
CA ALA A 240 17.79 -3.24 11.38
C ALA A 240 16.68 -2.76 10.42
N THR A 241 16.67 -1.47 10.09
CA THR A 241 15.71 -0.92 9.12
C THR A 241 15.92 -1.45 7.70
N THR A 242 17.17 -1.69 7.28
CA THR A 242 17.45 -2.30 5.96
C THR A 242 16.88 -3.72 5.89
N PHE A 243 17.16 -4.54 6.90
CA PHE A 243 16.60 -5.89 6.97
C PHE A 243 15.06 -5.87 6.99
N ALA A 244 14.45 -5.01 7.80
CA ALA A 244 13.00 -4.89 7.87
C ALA A 244 12.37 -4.45 6.54
N LEU A 245 13.01 -3.52 5.83
CA LEU A 245 12.59 -3.09 4.49
C LEU A 245 12.68 -4.23 3.46
N GLU A 246 13.74 -5.03 3.50
CA GLU A 246 13.89 -6.20 2.62
C GLU A 246 12.80 -7.24 2.88
N GLN A 247 12.54 -7.59 4.14
CA GLN A 247 11.47 -8.53 4.51
C GLN A 247 10.08 -7.99 4.12
N SER A 248 9.84 -6.71 4.34
CA SER A 248 8.59 -6.03 3.97
C SER A 248 8.39 -6.02 2.46
N SER A 249 9.46 -5.77 1.69
CA SER A 249 9.45 -5.83 0.23
C SER A 249 9.13 -7.23 -0.28
N MET A 250 9.84 -8.26 0.21
CA MET A 250 9.59 -9.65 -0.16
C MET A 250 8.16 -10.07 0.15
N THR A 251 7.66 -9.73 1.35
CA THR A 251 6.28 -10.03 1.75
C THR A 251 5.27 -9.31 0.85
N GLY A 252 5.50 -8.04 0.52
CA GLY A 252 4.64 -7.27 -0.39
C GLY A 252 4.57 -7.89 -1.78
N TRP A 253 5.71 -8.29 -2.36
CA TRP A 253 5.76 -8.95 -3.67
C TRP A 253 5.12 -10.34 -3.65
N ALA A 254 5.41 -11.15 -2.63
CA ALA A 254 4.87 -12.50 -2.49
C ALA A 254 3.34 -12.47 -2.32
N SER A 255 2.84 -11.65 -1.39
CA SER A 255 1.39 -11.49 -1.16
C SER A 255 0.66 -10.99 -2.40
N SER A 256 1.23 -10.02 -3.12
CA SER A 256 0.66 -9.52 -4.38
C SER A 256 0.62 -10.59 -5.46
N ASN A 257 1.68 -11.38 -5.63
CA ASN A 257 1.70 -12.47 -6.59
C ASN A 257 0.60 -13.50 -6.30
N VAL A 258 0.56 -14.01 -5.06
CA VAL A 258 -0.47 -14.98 -4.63
C VAL A 258 -1.87 -14.40 -4.84
N PHE A 259 -2.09 -13.14 -4.45
CA PHE A 259 -3.37 -12.45 -4.66
C PHE A 259 -3.79 -12.46 -6.12
N PHE A 260 -2.92 -12.06 -7.05
CA PHE A 260 -3.25 -11.99 -8.47
C PHE A 260 -3.41 -13.37 -9.13
N VAL A 261 -2.67 -14.38 -8.68
CA VAL A 261 -2.88 -15.77 -9.12
C VAL A 261 -4.27 -16.25 -8.73
N GLN A 262 -4.65 -16.06 -7.46
CA GLN A 262 -5.96 -16.47 -6.96
C GLN A 262 -7.11 -15.66 -7.61
N LEU A 263 -6.89 -14.37 -7.85
CA LEU A 263 -7.83 -13.54 -8.57
C LEU A 263 -8.04 -14.05 -10.01
N GLY A 264 -6.96 -14.48 -10.68
CA GLY A 264 -7.02 -15.08 -12.01
C GLY A 264 -7.82 -16.38 -12.02
N LEU A 265 -7.59 -17.27 -11.06
CA LEU A 265 -8.35 -18.52 -10.90
C LEU A 265 -9.84 -18.25 -10.66
N PHE A 266 -10.15 -17.30 -9.78
CA PHE A 266 -11.52 -16.88 -9.52
C PHE A 266 -12.20 -16.33 -10.78
N PHE A 267 -11.55 -15.43 -11.53
CA PHE A 267 -12.13 -14.88 -12.75
C PHE A 267 -12.29 -15.91 -13.87
N HIS A 268 -11.39 -16.90 -13.93
CA HIS A 268 -11.52 -18.02 -14.85
C HIS A 268 -12.81 -18.81 -14.55
N GLU A 269 -13.00 -19.22 -13.29
CA GLU A 269 -14.21 -19.92 -12.83
C GLU A 269 -15.48 -19.09 -13.03
N LEU A 270 -15.44 -17.79 -12.72
CA LEU A 270 -16.55 -16.86 -12.98
C LEU A 270 -16.92 -16.81 -14.47
N THR A 271 -15.92 -16.75 -15.35
CA THR A 271 -16.14 -16.68 -16.80
C THR A 271 -16.73 -17.98 -17.33
N GLU A 272 -16.18 -19.12 -16.91
CA GLU A 272 -16.69 -20.43 -17.31
C GLU A 272 -18.11 -20.68 -16.78
N GLY A 273 -18.35 -20.37 -15.51
CA GLY A 273 -19.67 -20.47 -14.88
C GLY A 273 -20.70 -19.58 -15.58
N SER A 274 -20.35 -18.33 -15.90
CA SER A 274 -21.23 -17.40 -16.60
C SER A 274 -21.58 -17.87 -18.02
N LYS A 275 -20.61 -18.45 -18.75
CA LYS A 275 -20.85 -19.03 -20.09
C LYS A 275 -21.80 -20.22 -20.01
N ALA A 276 -21.64 -21.10 -19.02
CA ALA A 276 -22.52 -22.24 -18.81
C ALA A 276 -23.95 -21.78 -18.46
N ILE A 277 -24.09 -20.80 -17.55
CA ILE A 277 -25.39 -20.21 -17.21
C ILE A 277 -26.07 -19.60 -18.44
N ALA A 278 -25.32 -18.85 -19.27
CA ALA A 278 -25.87 -18.26 -20.49
C ALA A 278 -26.35 -19.32 -21.50
N ALA A 279 -25.62 -20.44 -21.63
CA ALA A 279 -26.02 -21.55 -22.49
C ALA A 279 -27.33 -22.20 -21.99
N ASN A 280 -27.45 -22.41 -20.68
CA ASN A 280 -28.65 -22.99 -20.07
C ASN A 280 -29.85 -22.04 -20.16
N LEU A 281 -29.65 -20.73 -19.96
CA LEU A 281 -30.70 -19.72 -20.21
C LEU A 281 -31.17 -19.74 -21.67
N LEU A 282 -30.26 -19.89 -22.63
CA LEU A 282 -30.60 -20.01 -24.03
C LEU A 282 -31.42 -21.27 -24.31
N SER A 283 -31.06 -22.39 -23.67
CA SER A 283 -31.80 -23.66 -23.74
C SER A 283 -33.22 -23.49 -23.20
N VAL A 284 -33.38 -22.94 -21.99
CA VAL A 284 -34.69 -22.64 -21.37
C VAL A 284 -35.55 -21.77 -22.30
N LYS A 285 -34.99 -20.68 -22.84
CA LYS A 285 -35.67 -19.80 -23.78
C LYS A 285 -36.15 -20.54 -25.04
N ASN A 286 -35.34 -21.46 -25.55
CA ASN A 286 -35.65 -22.22 -26.76
C ASN A 286 -36.72 -23.30 -26.48
N ALA A 287 -36.65 -23.99 -25.34
CA ALA A 287 -37.66 -24.96 -24.90
C ALA A 287 -39.04 -24.31 -24.76
N GLN A 288 -39.09 -23.10 -24.21
CA GLN A 288 -40.31 -22.29 -24.11
C GLN A 288 -40.81 -21.73 -25.44
N LYS A 289 -40.09 -21.94 -26.55
CA LYS A 289 -40.44 -21.47 -27.91
C LYS A 289 -40.68 -19.96 -27.97
N VAL A 290 -40.05 -19.18 -27.07
CA VAL A 290 -40.28 -17.73 -26.88
C VAL A 290 -40.12 -16.96 -28.19
N SER A 291 -39.07 -17.25 -28.96
CA SER A 291 -38.81 -16.55 -30.23
C SER A 291 -39.85 -16.85 -31.31
N ARG A 292 -40.41 -18.07 -31.37
CA ARG A 292 -41.51 -18.38 -32.30
C ARG A 292 -42.79 -17.69 -31.86
N ARG A 293 -43.16 -17.80 -30.57
CA ARG A 293 -44.36 -17.17 -30.01
C ARG A 293 -44.37 -15.65 -30.23
N LEU A 294 -43.27 -14.95 -29.97
CA LEU A 294 -43.14 -13.51 -30.23
C LEU A 294 -43.24 -13.15 -31.72
N THR A 295 -42.69 -13.99 -32.60
CA THR A 295 -42.74 -13.75 -34.06
C THR A 295 -44.17 -13.93 -34.59
N ASP A 296 -44.88 -14.95 -34.10
CA ASP A 296 -46.26 -15.23 -34.47
C ASP A 296 -47.21 -14.17 -33.90
N GLU A 297 -46.98 -13.70 -32.67
CA GLU A 297 -47.72 -12.58 -32.08
C GLU A 297 -47.50 -11.29 -32.87
N LYS A 298 -46.26 -10.96 -33.23
CA LYS A 298 -45.96 -9.83 -34.12
C LYS A 298 -46.68 -9.95 -35.47
N ARG A 299 -46.73 -11.15 -36.06
CA ARG A 299 -47.46 -11.39 -37.32
C ARG A 299 -48.96 -11.20 -37.15
N ASN A 300 -49.54 -11.70 -36.05
CA ASN A 300 -50.96 -11.55 -35.73
C ASN A 300 -51.36 -10.08 -35.52
N ILE A 301 -50.55 -9.30 -34.79
CA ILE A 301 -50.80 -7.87 -34.58
C ILE A 301 -50.77 -7.12 -35.92
N LEU A 302 -49.82 -7.44 -36.80
CA LEU A 302 -49.74 -6.84 -38.13
C LEU A 302 -50.96 -7.21 -38.98
N GLN A 303 -51.39 -8.48 -38.97
CA GLN A 303 -52.59 -8.93 -39.69
C GLN A 303 -53.87 -8.31 -39.15
N GLN A 304 -54.03 -8.17 -37.84
CA GLN A 304 -55.17 -7.47 -37.23
C GLN A 304 -55.20 -6.00 -37.63
N ARG A 305 -54.05 -5.32 -37.66
CA ARG A 305 -53.97 -3.93 -38.15
C ARG A 305 -54.35 -3.82 -39.63
N THR A 306 -53.93 -4.76 -40.48
CA THR A 306 -54.33 -4.76 -41.89
C THR A 306 -55.84 -5.03 -42.04
N ALA A 307 -56.40 -5.98 -41.28
CA ALA A 307 -57.83 -6.29 -41.31
C ALA A 307 -58.72 -5.16 -40.74
N LEU A 308 -58.21 -4.37 -39.79
CA LEU A 308 -58.88 -3.17 -39.28
C LEU A 308 -58.72 -1.98 -40.25
N GLY A 309 -57.58 -1.87 -40.95
CA GLY A 309 -57.36 -0.87 -41.99
C GLY A 309 -58.20 -1.08 -43.25
N ASP A 310 -58.55 -2.32 -43.58
CA ASP A 310 -59.44 -2.64 -44.72
C ASP A 310 -60.94 -2.46 -44.40
N ASN A 311 -61.34 -2.45 -43.12
CA ASN A 311 -62.73 -2.18 -42.73
C ASN A 311 -63.09 -0.69 -42.68
N ASP A 312 -62.11 0.21 -42.53
CA ASP A 312 -62.31 1.66 -42.63
C ASP A 312 -62.25 2.19 -44.08
N ALA A 313 -61.88 1.35 -45.05
CA ALA A 313 -61.78 1.73 -46.46
C ALA A 313 -63.06 1.48 -47.29
N GLN A 314 -64.12 0.91 -46.70
CA GLN A 314 -65.38 0.63 -47.40
C GLN A 314 -66.49 1.63 -47.05
N GLY A 315 -66.13 2.91 -47.04
CA GLY A 315 -67.00 4.01 -46.60
C GLY A 315 -66.81 5.36 -47.29
N ARG A 316 -66.35 5.42 -48.56
CA ARG A 316 -66.66 6.47 -49.57
C ARG A 316 -65.63 6.49 -50.70
N GLY A 317 -66.09 6.41 -51.96
CA GLY A 317 -65.37 7.01 -53.10
C GLY A 317 -65.38 8.54 -52.99
N ASP A 318 -64.52 9.33 -53.62
CA ASP A 318 -63.50 9.12 -54.66
C ASP A 318 -62.67 10.45 -54.71
N PRO A 319 -61.82 10.74 -55.71
CA PRO A 319 -60.36 10.63 -55.74
C PRO A 319 -59.58 11.96 -55.56
N CYS A 320 -58.24 11.84 -55.60
CA CYS A 320 -57.22 12.88 -55.88
C CYS A 320 -56.45 13.45 -54.67
N SER A 321 -55.24 12.95 -54.43
CA SER A 321 -54.01 13.72 -54.67
C SER A 321 -52.76 12.85 -54.48
N LYS A 322 -51.72 13.20 -55.21
CA LYS A 322 -50.49 12.46 -55.48
C LYS A 322 -49.46 12.57 -54.34
N SER A 323 -48.63 11.53 -54.24
CA SER A 323 -47.16 11.57 -54.46
C SER A 323 -46.26 11.13 -53.31
N ALA A 324 -45.35 10.24 -53.72
CA ALA A 324 -44.03 9.87 -53.19
C ALA A 324 -43.99 8.90 -52.00
N ASP A 325 -43.68 7.61 -52.21
CA ASP A 325 -42.42 6.97 -52.66
C ASP A 325 -41.41 6.69 -51.53
N VAL A 326 -41.07 5.39 -51.43
CA VAL A 326 -39.73 4.83 -51.10
C VAL A 326 -39.33 4.90 -49.61
N ALA A 327 -38.81 3.87 -48.92
CA ALA A 327 -38.21 2.59 -49.30
C ALA A 327 -38.28 1.56 -48.15
N LEU A 328 -38.36 0.31 -48.58
CA LEU A 328 -37.86 -0.90 -47.93
C LEU A 328 -36.35 -0.79 -47.66
N SER A 329 -35.86 -1.12 -46.46
CA SER A 329 -34.51 -1.69 -46.33
C SER A 329 -34.31 -2.56 -45.08
N THR A 330 -33.67 -3.68 -45.37
CA THR A 330 -33.32 -4.83 -44.57
C THR A 330 -31.96 -4.63 -43.89
N MET A 331 -31.85 -5.11 -42.65
CA MET A 331 -30.67 -5.63 -41.92
C MET A 331 -29.35 -4.85 -41.77
N THR A 332 -28.75 -5.16 -40.60
CA THR A 332 -27.33 -5.36 -40.23
C THR A 332 -26.51 -4.22 -39.61
N ALA A 333 -25.98 -4.59 -38.42
CA ALA A 333 -24.69 -4.27 -37.80
C ALA A 333 -24.44 -2.88 -37.18
N ALA A 334 -24.11 -2.92 -35.88
CA ALA A 334 -23.29 -1.94 -35.16
C ALA A 334 -21.85 -1.90 -35.77
N PRO A 335 -20.99 -0.86 -35.59
CA PRO A 335 -20.65 -0.31 -34.26
C PRO A 335 -20.23 1.19 -34.17
N SER A 336 -19.94 1.61 -32.92
CA SER A 336 -18.94 2.61 -32.49
C SER A 336 -19.30 4.10 -32.35
N ALA A 337 -19.43 4.50 -31.07
CA ALA A 337 -18.79 5.62 -30.35
C ALA A 337 -18.43 6.94 -31.08
N THR A 338 -18.89 8.08 -30.53
CA THR A 338 -17.99 9.09 -29.92
C THR A 338 -18.71 10.10 -29.00
N SER A 339 -18.11 10.29 -27.82
CA SER A 339 -17.94 11.47 -26.96
C SER A 339 -18.71 12.79 -27.17
N THR A 340 -19.27 13.29 -26.07
CA THR A 340 -19.29 14.72 -25.65
C THR A 340 -19.15 14.73 -24.12
N SER A 341 -18.00 15.12 -23.55
CA SER A 341 -17.58 16.49 -23.20
C SER A 341 -18.50 17.18 -22.20
N SER A 342 -18.07 17.28 -20.92
CA SER A 342 -18.05 18.57 -20.22
C SER A 342 -17.02 18.55 -19.06
N ASN A 343 -16.05 19.45 -19.18
CA ASN A 343 -15.15 19.94 -18.12
C ASN A 343 -15.93 20.56 -16.95
N ALA A 344 -15.44 20.36 -15.72
CA ALA A 344 -15.18 21.46 -14.78
C ALA A 344 -14.41 20.95 -13.55
N SER A 345 -13.15 21.33 -13.47
CA SER A 345 -12.38 21.43 -12.22
C SER A 345 -12.13 22.93 -11.98
N PRO A 346 -12.13 23.38 -10.73
CA PRO A 346 -11.02 24.22 -10.32
C PRO A 346 -10.41 23.85 -8.96
N TYR A 347 -9.14 24.22 -8.86
CA TYR A 347 -8.09 24.00 -7.87
C TYR A 347 -8.41 24.33 -6.38
N PRO A 348 -7.51 23.90 -5.45
CA PRO A 348 -7.75 23.83 -4.02
C PRO A 348 -7.36 25.13 -3.29
N ALA A 349 -7.98 25.35 -2.13
CA ALA A 349 -7.58 26.39 -1.18
C ALA A 349 -6.84 25.75 0.03
N PRO A 350 -5.81 26.41 0.58
CA PRO A 350 -4.96 25.89 1.65
C PRO A 350 -5.60 26.14 3.02
N MET A 351 -5.60 25.13 3.90
CA MET A 351 -5.93 25.33 5.32
C MET A 351 -4.67 25.65 6.12
N HIS A 352 -4.69 26.87 6.65
CA HIS A 352 -3.88 27.43 7.73
C HIS A 352 -4.06 26.58 9.01
N ILE A 353 -2.97 26.20 9.67
CA ILE A 353 -3.01 25.70 11.05
C ILE A 353 -2.38 26.78 11.92
N ASP A 354 -3.21 27.44 12.72
CA ASP A 354 -2.75 28.34 13.78
C ASP A 354 -2.27 27.55 14.99
N VAL A 355 -1.16 28.06 15.53
CA VAL A 355 -0.49 27.67 16.77
C VAL A 355 -1.11 28.45 17.92
N HIS A 356 -1.67 27.75 18.92
CA HIS A 356 -1.80 28.10 20.35
C HIS A 356 -2.55 26.90 20.97
N GLY A 357 -2.05 26.14 21.95
CA GLY A 357 -1.37 26.51 23.19
C GLY A 357 -2.35 26.23 24.33
N ASP A 358 -2.20 25.08 25.02
CA ASP A 358 -2.34 24.98 26.49
C ASP A 358 -2.11 23.55 27.00
N PHE A 359 -1.12 23.44 27.90
CA PHE A 359 -0.89 22.30 28.78
C PHE A 359 -1.91 22.34 29.93
N PRO A 360 -2.17 21.18 30.57
CA PRO A 360 -1.79 21.15 31.97
C PRO A 360 -0.94 19.92 32.31
N ALA A 361 0.12 20.23 33.05
CA ALA A 361 0.95 19.27 33.77
C ALA A 361 0.12 18.44 34.75
N THR A 362 0.34 17.13 34.78
CA THR A 362 0.27 16.39 36.04
C THR A 362 1.30 15.26 36.05
N ARG A 363 1.92 15.14 37.21
CA ARG A 363 3.22 14.55 37.50
C ARG A 363 3.01 13.35 38.42
N ALA A 364 3.41 12.16 38.01
CA ALA A 364 3.75 11.00 38.86
C ALA A 364 4.50 10.02 37.94
N ARG A 365 5.80 9.73 38.02
CA ARG A 365 6.75 9.44 39.11
C ARG A 365 6.44 8.17 39.90
N GLN A 366 6.69 7.01 39.27
CA GLN A 366 7.12 5.76 39.92
C GLN A 366 8.17 5.13 38.99
N GLN A 367 9.47 5.35 39.23
CA GLN A 367 10.39 4.47 39.98
C GLN A 367 10.41 3.02 39.47
N PHE A 368 11.30 2.78 38.51
CA PHE A 368 11.90 1.47 38.25
C PHE A 368 13.04 1.21 39.25
N LEU A 369 13.11 -0.01 39.77
CA LEU A 369 14.37 -0.69 40.11
C LEU A 369 14.24 -2.18 39.69
N PRO A 370 15.35 -2.82 39.31
CA PRO A 370 15.35 -4.06 38.55
C PRO A 370 15.62 -5.29 39.43
N THR A 371 15.07 -6.43 39.03
CA THR A 371 15.57 -7.75 39.45
C THR A 371 15.89 -8.58 38.21
N SER A 372 17.17 -8.91 38.10
CA SER A 372 17.80 -9.81 37.16
C SER A 372 17.42 -11.28 37.41
N SER A 373 17.19 -12.06 36.34
CA SER A 373 18.01 -13.25 35.99
C SER A 373 17.53 -13.93 34.70
N PRO A 374 18.39 -14.74 34.04
CA PRO A 374 18.36 -14.98 32.60
C PRO A 374 17.56 -16.23 32.20
N GLY A 375 16.86 -16.14 31.07
CA GLY A 375 16.17 -17.26 30.42
C GLY A 375 16.46 -17.28 28.92
N SER A 376 16.90 -18.44 28.45
CA SER A 376 17.36 -18.83 27.11
C SER A 376 16.62 -18.25 25.89
N PRO A 377 17.29 -18.19 24.72
CA PRO A 377 16.72 -17.64 23.50
C PRO A 377 15.56 -18.51 22.99
N ALA A 378 14.45 -17.85 22.66
CA ALA A 378 13.35 -18.45 21.94
C ALA A 378 13.83 -18.88 20.54
N VAL A 379 13.60 -20.14 20.23
CA VAL A 379 13.78 -20.75 18.91
C VAL A 379 12.89 -20.02 17.92
N SER A 380 13.49 -19.26 16.99
CA SER A 380 12.83 -18.80 15.78
C SER A 380 12.40 -20.03 14.99
N LYS A 381 11.10 -20.34 14.99
CA LYS A 381 10.52 -21.19 13.96
C LYS A 381 10.48 -20.36 12.68
N SER A 382 11.44 -20.61 11.79
CA SER A 382 11.33 -20.27 10.39
C SER A 382 10.07 -20.96 9.86
N VAL A 383 9.10 -20.18 9.40
CA VAL A 383 8.01 -20.70 8.58
C VAL A 383 8.63 -21.07 7.25
N ASP A 384 8.53 -22.36 6.91
CA ASP A 384 9.05 -22.90 5.67
C ASP A 384 8.13 -22.45 4.52
N ILE A 385 8.69 -21.68 3.58
CA ILE A 385 7.94 -21.12 2.45
C ILE A 385 7.48 -22.25 1.51
N ASP A 386 8.11 -23.42 1.56
CA ASP A 386 7.76 -24.58 0.75
C ASP A 386 6.44 -25.25 1.18
N GLU A 387 5.90 -24.95 2.38
CA GLU A 387 4.56 -25.39 2.80
C GLU A 387 3.43 -24.51 2.23
N LEU A 388 3.74 -23.33 1.68
CA LEU A 388 2.76 -22.39 1.12
C LEU A 388 2.40 -22.68 -0.35
N PHE A 389 3.07 -23.66 -0.97
CA PHE A 389 2.94 -23.99 -2.39
C PHE A 389 2.54 -25.47 -2.65
N GLN A 390 2.06 -26.20 -1.63
CA GLN A 390 1.52 -27.56 -1.79
C GLN A 390 0.00 -27.59 -1.96
#